data_AF-A0A4R4DI21-F1
#
_entry.id   AF-A0A4R4DI21-F1
#
_cell.length_a   1.000
_cell.length_b   1.000
_cell.length_c   1.000
_cell.angle_alpha   90.00
_cell.angle_beta   90.00
_cell.angle_gamma   90.00
#
_symmetry.space_group_name_H-M   'P 1'
#
loop_
_entity.id
_entity.type
_entity.pdbx_description
1 polymer ?
#
loop_
_entity_poly.entity_id
_entity_poly.type
_entity_poly.pdbx_seq_one_letter_code
_entity_poly.pdbx_strand_id
1 'polypeptide(L)'
;MQAILRTAFPLPAGRRRPFTWPWQDRAGRLSILRAVVFALLLAPLAWVAAEAALHQLGPEPWKAALKEIGQWTIRLLLLTLAVTPLGKILAEPRLLALRRLLGLTTLAYAGLHLLLYAGHENFRLGKVASEIVLRPYLTIGFAALLGLVALGWTSTDGWIRALGPRWRRLHVLIFPIAALGVLHFYWQSKSVVWEAVLAGGLLSWLLLWRVLPAAWRLRLPALLALVPLTALAAASLEYAWYALATNLPAQRILFANLDVSFGLRPALWAGVAALAVPALALAWRWLPGRR
;
A
#
# COMPACT_ATOMS: atom_id res chain seq x y z
N MET A 1 -25.95 6.62 -10.27
CA MET A 1 -24.52 6.18 -10.22
C MET A 1 -24.17 5.04 -11.19
N GLN A 2 -25.08 4.11 -11.52
CA GLN A 2 -24.85 3.10 -12.57
C GLN A 2 -25.04 3.64 -14.01
N ALA A 3 -25.83 4.70 -14.21
CA ALA A 3 -26.07 5.31 -15.51
C ALA A 3 -24.86 6.09 -16.08
N ILE A 4 -24.13 6.85 -15.23
CA ILE A 4 -22.92 7.61 -15.64
C ILE A 4 -21.75 6.67 -16.00
N LEU A 5 -21.76 5.43 -15.51
CA LEU A 5 -20.78 4.41 -15.88
C LEU A 5 -21.09 3.73 -17.22
N ARG A 6 -22.29 3.91 -17.78
CA ARG A 6 -22.71 3.33 -19.07
C ARG A 6 -22.63 4.31 -20.23
N THR A 7 -22.72 5.63 -19.99
CA THR A 7 -22.83 6.63 -21.06
C THR A 7 -21.51 7.24 -21.53
N ALA A 8 -20.38 7.00 -20.86
CA ALA A 8 -19.13 7.64 -21.26
C ALA A 8 -18.48 7.04 -22.52
N PHE A 9 -18.67 5.74 -22.81
CA PHE A 9 -18.17 5.10 -24.04
C PHE A 9 -18.93 3.79 -24.30
N PRO A 10 -19.90 3.74 -25.23
CA PRO A 10 -20.50 2.47 -25.65
C PRO A 10 -19.40 1.59 -26.23
N LEU A 11 -19.26 0.36 -25.73
CA LEU A 11 -18.28 -0.58 -26.24
C LEU A 11 -18.81 -1.19 -27.54
N PRO A 12 -18.07 -1.13 -28.66
CA PRO A 12 -18.41 -1.91 -29.82
C PRO A 12 -18.32 -3.39 -29.43
N ALA A 13 -19.42 -4.12 -29.59
CA ALA A 13 -19.44 -5.56 -29.43
C ALA A 13 -18.54 -6.20 -30.51
N GLY A 14 -17.66 -7.13 -30.13
CA GLY A 14 -17.05 -8.07 -31.08
C GLY A 14 -15.54 -8.02 -31.31
N ARG A 15 -14.79 -6.99 -30.89
CA ARG A 15 -13.31 -7.01 -31.03
C ARG A 15 -12.63 -7.47 -29.74
N ARG A 16 -11.80 -8.53 -29.84
CA ARG A 16 -10.83 -8.89 -28.78
C ARG A 16 -10.06 -7.62 -28.42
N ARG A 17 -10.10 -7.21 -27.15
CA ARG A 17 -9.33 -6.04 -26.72
C ARG A 17 -7.85 -6.34 -26.92
N PRO A 18 -7.09 -5.48 -27.62
CA PRO A 18 -5.65 -5.65 -27.72
C PRO A 18 -5.04 -5.60 -26.32
N PHE A 19 -3.95 -6.35 -26.12
CA PHE A 19 -3.15 -6.23 -24.90
C PHE A 19 -2.67 -4.78 -24.77
N THR A 20 -2.98 -4.13 -23.65
CA THR A 20 -2.56 -2.75 -23.38
C THR A 20 -1.33 -2.76 -22.50
N TRP A 21 -0.27 -2.08 -22.93
CA TRP A 21 0.94 -1.92 -22.12
C TRP A 21 0.68 -1.05 -20.88
N PRO A 22 1.53 -1.14 -19.82
CA PRO A 22 1.37 -0.35 -18.60
C PRO A 22 1.21 1.16 -18.83
N TRP A 23 1.93 1.71 -19.81
CA TRP A 23 1.94 3.12 -20.23
C TRP A 23 0.79 3.52 -21.18
N GLN A 24 -0.09 2.59 -21.56
CA GLN A 24 -1.20 2.86 -22.49
C GLN A 24 -2.55 2.96 -21.77
N ASP A 25 -3.49 3.72 -22.34
CA ASP A 25 -4.89 3.73 -21.95
C ASP A 25 -5.63 2.48 -22.46
N ARG A 26 -6.92 2.36 -22.14
CA ARG A 26 -7.75 1.22 -22.56
C ARG A 26 -7.99 1.15 -24.07
N ALA A 27 -7.76 2.25 -24.79
CA ALA A 27 -7.84 2.30 -26.24
C ALA A 27 -6.48 2.02 -26.92
N GLY A 28 -5.44 1.71 -26.14
CA GLY A 28 -4.09 1.46 -26.64
C GLY A 28 -3.27 2.72 -26.92
N ARG A 29 -3.79 3.92 -26.60
CA ARG A 29 -3.06 5.17 -26.79
C ARG A 29 -2.09 5.41 -25.64
N LEU A 30 -0.99 6.11 -25.91
CA LEU A 30 -0.04 6.50 -24.87
C LEU A 30 -0.71 7.39 -23.82
N SER A 31 -0.54 7.06 -22.55
CA SER A 31 -0.99 7.86 -21.42
C SER A 31 0.21 8.34 -20.64
N ILE A 32 0.55 9.63 -20.76
CA ILE A 32 1.70 10.25 -20.07
C ILE A 32 1.63 9.97 -18.56
N LEU A 33 0.46 10.16 -17.94
CA LEU A 33 0.26 9.86 -16.52
C LEU A 33 0.67 8.42 -16.17
N ARG A 34 0.24 7.43 -16.96
CA ARG A 34 0.56 6.03 -16.70
C ARG A 34 2.03 5.71 -16.97
N ALA A 35 2.61 6.32 -18.00
CA ALA A 35 4.03 6.15 -18.32
C ALA A 35 4.92 6.70 -17.20
N VAL A 36 4.65 7.92 -16.74
CA VAL A 36 5.37 8.55 -15.62
C VAL A 36 5.20 7.74 -14.34
N VAL A 37 3.96 7.35 -14.00
CA VAL A 37 3.71 6.51 -12.82
C VAL A 37 4.45 5.18 -12.94
N PHE A 38 4.41 4.52 -14.09
CA PHE A 38 5.13 3.26 -14.29
C PHE A 38 6.65 3.42 -14.14
N ALA A 39 7.23 4.48 -14.69
CA ALA A 39 8.66 4.78 -14.51
C ALA A 39 9.02 4.99 -13.03
N LEU A 40 8.22 5.77 -12.30
CA LEU A 40 8.40 5.98 -10.85
C LEU A 40 8.27 4.68 -10.05
N LEU A 41 7.42 3.75 -10.49
CA LEU A 41 7.25 2.45 -9.87
C LEU A 41 8.44 1.50 -10.09
N LEU A 42 9.27 1.74 -11.11
CA LEU A 42 10.49 0.99 -11.36
C LEU A 42 11.71 1.60 -10.66
N ALA A 43 11.65 2.88 -10.29
CA ALA A 43 12.78 3.60 -9.70
C ALA A 43 13.37 2.91 -8.45
N PRO A 44 12.58 2.40 -7.47
CA PRO A 44 13.13 1.72 -6.31
C PRO A 44 13.91 0.45 -6.64
N LEU A 45 13.37 -0.35 -7.58
CA LEU A 45 14.03 -1.55 -8.04
C LEU A 45 15.34 -1.22 -8.77
N ALA A 46 15.32 -0.19 -9.62
CA ALA A 46 16.51 0.28 -10.31
C ALA A 46 17.58 0.79 -9.33
N TRP A 47 17.15 1.48 -8.27
CA TRP A 47 18.04 1.95 -7.20
C TRP A 47 18.73 0.79 -6.49
N VAL A 48 17.96 -0.19 -5.99
CA VAL A 48 18.53 -1.37 -5.31
C VAL A 48 19.44 -2.18 -6.26
N ALA A 49 19.08 -2.30 -7.53
CA ALA A 49 19.92 -2.97 -8.53
C ALA A 49 21.24 -2.22 -8.78
N ALA A 50 21.20 -0.88 -8.81
CA ALA A 50 22.39 -0.06 -8.94
C ALA A 50 23.31 -0.18 -7.71
N GLU A 51 22.76 -0.11 -6.50
CA GLU A 51 23.53 -0.33 -5.27
C GLU A 51 24.14 -1.74 -5.23
N ALA A 52 23.42 -2.76 -5.72
CA ALA A 52 23.95 -4.12 -5.83
C ALA A 52 25.13 -4.19 -6.81
N ALA A 53 24.98 -3.61 -8.01
CA ALA A 53 26.00 -3.63 -9.05
C ALA A 53 27.26 -2.85 -8.65
N LEU A 54 27.10 -1.81 -7.83
CA LEU A 54 28.20 -1.00 -7.31
C LEU A 54 28.77 -1.53 -5.98
N HIS A 55 28.31 -2.70 -5.49
CA HIS A 55 28.71 -3.28 -4.20
C HIS A 55 28.46 -2.35 -2.99
N GLN A 56 27.43 -1.51 -3.05
CA GLN A 56 27.09 -0.52 -2.02
C GLN A 56 26.04 -1.01 -1.01
N LEU A 57 25.49 -2.21 -1.19
CA LEU A 57 24.51 -2.81 -0.26
C LEU A 57 25.13 -3.28 1.08
N GLY A 58 26.43 -3.08 1.26
CA GLY A 58 27.15 -3.45 2.49
C GLY A 58 27.44 -4.96 2.60
N PRO A 59 27.80 -5.43 3.81
CA PRO A 59 28.31 -6.79 4.03
C PRO A 59 27.25 -7.89 3.89
N GLU A 60 25.97 -7.57 4.08
CA GLU A 60 24.85 -8.51 3.93
C GLU A 60 23.91 -8.07 2.78
N PRO A 61 24.35 -8.13 1.50
CA PRO A 61 23.67 -7.49 0.38
C PRO A 61 22.25 -8.03 0.14
N TRP A 62 22.05 -9.35 0.30
CA TRP A 62 20.73 -9.98 0.21
C TRP A 62 19.75 -9.42 1.24
N LYS A 63 20.20 -9.21 2.47
CA LYS A 63 19.38 -8.72 3.57
C LYS A 63 19.04 -7.23 3.40
N ALA A 64 20.00 -6.44 2.91
CA ALA A 64 19.78 -5.03 2.56
C ALA A 64 18.73 -4.90 1.44
N ALA A 65 18.90 -5.63 0.33
CA ALA A 65 17.93 -5.64 -0.77
C ALA A 65 16.55 -6.16 -0.33
N LEU A 66 16.52 -7.23 0.47
CA LEU A 66 15.29 -7.81 1.02
C LEU A 66 14.52 -6.79 1.86
N LYS A 67 15.23 -6.04 2.72
CA LYS A 67 14.66 -4.98 3.56
C LYS A 67 14.08 -3.87 2.68
N GLU A 68 14.84 -3.35 1.72
CA GLU A 68 14.41 -2.22 0.90
C GLU A 68 13.19 -2.57 0.03
N ILE A 69 13.23 -3.71 -0.67
CA ILE A 69 12.08 -4.19 -1.46
C ILE A 69 10.87 -4.49 -0.58
N GLY A 70 11.07 -5.00 0.64
CA GLY A 70 10.00 -5.18 1.62
C GLY A 70 9.34 -3.86 2.01
N GLN A 71 10.13 -2.82 2.29
CA GLN A 71 9.61 -1.48 2.60
C GLN A 71 8.84 -0.90 1.41
N TRP A 72 9.37 -1.00 0.19
CA TRP A 72 8.66 -0.53 -1.01
C TRP A 72 7.38 -1.31 -1.27
N THR A 73 7.34 -2.61 -1.00
CA THR A 73 6.10 -3.40 -1.11
C THR A 73 4.99 -2.80 -0.25
N ILE A 74 5.27 -2.45 1.01
CA ILE A 74 4.29 -1.82 1.91
C ILE A 74 3.92 -0.42 1.43
N ARG A 75 4.89 0.41 1.02
CA ARG A 75 4.63 1.75 0.46
C ARG A 75 3.68 1.67 -0.74
N LEU A 76 3.92 0.74 -1.67
CA LEU A 76 3.10 0.50 -2.86
C LEU A 76 1.70 -0.02 -2.52
N LEU A 77 1.59 -0.89 -1.51
CA LEU A 77 0.30 -1.38 -1.02
C LEU A 77 -0.55 -0.23 -0.45
N LEU A 78 0.03 0.61 0.39
CA LEU A 78 -0.62 1.80 0.93
C LEU A 78 -1.00 2.80 -0.17
N LEU A 79 -0.10 3.04 -1.14
CA LEU A 79 -0.39 3.88 -2.31
C LEU A 79 -1.56 3.33 -3.13
N THR A 80 -1.60 2.02 -3.38
CA THR A 80 -2.70 1.34 -4.08
C THR A 80 -4.03 1.59 -3.37
N LEU A 81 -4.05 1.48 -2.04
CA LEU A 81 -5.22 1.80 -1.23
C LEU A 81 -5.54 3.31 -1.21
N ALA A 82 -4.55 4.20 -1.31
CA ALA A 82 -4.74 5.65 -1.32
C ALA A 82 -5.34 6.19 -2.62
N VAL A 83 -5.21 5.47 -3.75
CA VAL A 83 -5.77 5.92 -5.05
C VAL A 83 -7.27 6.24 -4.98
N THR A 84 -8.05 5.43 -4.24
CA THR A 84 -9.49 5.63 -4.15
C THR A 84 -9.88 6.91 -3.39
N PRO A 85 -9.39 7.16 -2.15
CA PRO A 85 -9.64 8.43 -1.48
C PRO A 85 -9.11 9.62 -2.28
N LEU A 86 -7.89 9.55 -2.83
CA LEU A 86 -7.32 10.63 -3.64
C LEU A 86 -8.18 10.96 -4.87
N GLY A 87 -8.59 9.95 -5.64
CA GLY A 87 -9.45 10.15 -6.80
C GLY A 87 -10.81 10.78 -6.48
N LYS A 88 -11.35 10.54 -5.27
CA LYS A 88 -12.60 11.18 -4.83
C LYS A 88 -12.38 12.61 -4.33
N ILE A 89 -11.32 12.84 -3.56
CA ILE A 89 -11.01 14.14 -2.95
C ILE A 89 -10.63 15.15 -4.03
N LEU A 90 -9.86 14.72 -5.03
CA LEU A 90 -9.44 15.54 -6.18
C LEU A 90 -10.49 15.58 -7.31
N ALA A 91 -11.63 14.90 -7.15
CA ALA A 91 -12.62 14.74 -8.22
C ALA A 91 -12.00 14.29 -9.57
N GLU A 92 -10.94 13.48 -9.53
CA GLU A 92 -10.14 13.09 -10.71
C GLU A 92 -10.29 11.58 -10.97
N PRO A 93 -11.27 11.16 -11.79
CA PRO A 93 -11.55 9.74 -12.02
C PRO A 93 -10.42 9.02 -12.76
N ARG A 94 -9.52 9.75 -13.47
CA ARG A 94 -8.37 9.14 -14.15
C ARG A 94 -7.43 8.44 -13.18
N LEU A 95 -7.32 8.90 -11.93
CA LEU A 95 -6.51 8.24 -10.91
C LEU A 95 -7.01 6.81 -10.63
N LEU A 96 -8.32 6.57 -10.70
CA LEU A 96 -8.89 5.24 -10.46
C LEU A 96 -8.43 4.20 -11.48
N ALA A 97 -7.95 4.62 -12.66
CA ALA A 97 -7.36 3.76 -13.67
C ALA A 97 -5.97 3.25 -13.27
N LEU A 98 -5.27 3.91 -12.34
CA LEU A 98 -3.95 3.50 -11.85
C LEU A 98 -4.01 2.35 -10.84
N ARG A 99 -5.19 2.03 -10.28
CA ARG A 99 -5.33 0.99 -9.24
C ARG A 99 -4.79 -0.37 -9.66
N ARG A 100 -5.08 -0.78 -10.89
CA ARG A 100 -4.60 -2.07 -11.41
C ARG A 100 -3.08 -2.06 -11.62
N LEU A 101 -2.54 -0.95 -12.12
CA LEU A 101 -1.10 -0.78 -12.30
C LEU A 101 -0.38 -0.92 -10.94
N LEU A 102 -0.78 -0.10 -9.96
CA LEU A 102 -0.19 -0.09 -8.62
C LEU A 102 -0.38 -1.41 -7.88
N GLY A 103 -1.57 -2.03 -7.97
CA GLY A 103 -1.84 -3.31 -7.34
C GLY A 103 -1.00 -4.46 -7.91
N LEU A 104 -0.82 -4.51 -9.24
CA LEU A 104 0.04 -5.51 -9.87
C LEU A 104 1.53 -5.26 -9.58
N THR A 105 1.96 -4.00 -9.53
CA THR A 105 3.33 -3.66 -9.10
C THR A 105 3.56 -4.06 -7.64
N THR A 106 2.58 -3.84 -6.75
CA THR A 106 2.66 -4.29 -5.36
C THR A 106 2.86 -5.81 -5.28
N LEU A 107 2.10 -6.58 -6.07
CA LEU A 107 2.29 -8.03 -6.17
C LEU A 107 3.68 -8.40 -6.71
N ALA A 108 4.16 -7.70 -7.74
CA ALA A 108 5.49 -7.95 -8.31
C ALA A 108 6.60 -7.71 -7.27
N TYR A 109 6.52 -6.63 -6.50
CA TYR A 109 7.47 -6.34 -5.42
C TYR A 109 7.36 -7.34 -4.27
N ALA A 110 6.15 -7.78 -3.90
CA ALA A 110 5.96 -8.83 -2.90
C ALA A 110 6.53 -10.19 -3.36
N GLY A 111 6.39 -10.52 -4.64
CA GLY A 111 7.01 -11.70 -5.24
C GLY A 111 8.53 -11.59 -5.27
N LEU A 112 9.07 -10.43 -5.65
CA LEU A 112 10.50 -10.15 -5.58
C LEU A 112 11.03 -10.25 -4.15
N HIS A 113 10.28 -9.80 -3.15
CA HIS A 113 10.62 -9.95 -1.75
C HIS A 113 10.80 -11.42 -1.35
N LEU A 114 9.89 -12.31 -1.77
CA LEU A 114 10.04 -13.76 -1.56
C LEU A 114 11.26 -14.32 -2.32
N LEU A 115 11.51 -13.86 -3.55
CA LEU A 115 12.69 -14.27 -4.33
C LEU A 115 14.01 -13.86 -3.67
N LEU A 116 14.08 -12.64 -3.12
CA LEU A 116 15.24 -12.17 -2.37
C LEU A 116 15.43 -12.95 -1.06
N TYR A 117 14.34 -13.32 -0.40
CA TYR A 117 14.41 -14.21 0.77
C TYR A 117 14.93 -15.60 0.39
N ALA A 118 14.44 -16.17 -0.72
CA ALA A 118 14.97 -17.43 -1.23
C ALA A 118 16.45 -17.31 -1.61
N GLY A 119 16.87 -16.20 -2.21
CA GLY A 119 18.28 -15.91 -2.52
C GLY A 119 19.15 -15.79 -1.27
N HIS A 120 18.66 -15.14 -0.21
CA HIS A 120 19.32 -15.11 1.11
C HIS A 120 19.54 -16.52 1.67
N GLU A 121 18.62 -17.44 1.41
CA GLU A 121 18.70 -18.86 1.77
C GLU A 121 19.43 -19.72 0.71
N ASN A 122 20.18 -19.10 -0.21
CA ASN A 122 20.90 -19.75 -1.30
C ASN A 122 20.00 -20.64 -2.18
N PHE A 123 18.74 -20.23 -2.36
CA PHE A 123 17.70 -20.96 -3.08
C PHE A 123 17.48 -22.40 -2.58
N ARG A 124 17.84 -22.72 -1.34
CA ARG A 124 17.53 -24.02 -0.71
C ARG A 124 16.05 -24.09 -0.38
N LEU A 125 15.21 -24.40 -1.37
CA LEU A 125 13.74 -24.29 -1.29
C LEU A 125 13.13 -25.09 -0.13
N GLY A 126 13.70 -26.26 0.21
CA GLY A 126 13.28 -27.03 1.38
C GLY A 126 13.49 -26.27 2.69
N LYS A 127 14.62 -25.56 2.83
CA LYS A 127 14.91 -24.70 3.98
C LYS A 127 13.95 -23.51 4.01
N VAL A 128 13.78 -22.81 2.88
CA VAL A 128 12.84 -21.68 2.75
C VAL A 128 11.43 -22.08 3.20
N ALA A 129 10.91 -23.20 2.69
CA ALA A 129 9.59 -23.69 3.05
C ALA A 129 9.51 -24.05 4.54
N SER A 130 10.52 -24.75 5.09
CA SER A 130 10.55 -25.09 6.51
C SER A 130 10.56 -23.85 7.40
N GLU A 131 11.33 -22.82 7.06
CA GLU A 131 11.40 -21.58 7.83
C GLU A 131 10.08 -20.81 7.76
N ILE A 132 9.42 -20.76 6.59
CA ILE A 132 8.09 -20.14 6.43
C ILE A 132 7.05 -20.79 7.35
N VAL A 133 7.11 -22.11 7.53
CA VAL A 133 6.19 -22.86 8.40
C VAL A 133 6.55 -22.69 9.87
N LEU A 134 7.84 -22.76 10.20
CA LEU A 134 8.33 -22.77 11.59
C LEU A 134 8.36 -21.38 12.22
N ARG A 135 8.38 -20.30 11.42
CA ARG A 135 8.41 -18.92 11.92
C ARG A 135 7.08 -18.21 11.66
N PRO A 136 6.28 -17.92 12.70
CA PRO A 136 4.94 -17.33 12.54
C PRO A 136 4.91 -16.04 11.70
N TYR A 137 5.91 -15.17 11.87
CA TYR A 137 5.96 -13.92 11.09
C TYR A 137 6.18 -14.16 9.58
N LEU A 138 6.94 -15.19 9.19
CA LEU A 138 7.09 -15.58 7.79
C LEU A 138 5.79 -16.17 7.26
N THR A 139 5.09 -16.98 8.05
CA THR A 139 3.78 -17.52 7.68
C THR A 139 2.77 -16.40 7.41
N ILE A 140 2.73 -15.36 8.25
CA ILE A 140 1.85 -14.19 8.07
C ILE A 140 2.18 -13.46 6.76
N GLY A 141 3.46 -13.21 6.49
CA GLY A 141 3.90 -12.59 5.24
C GLY A 141 3.55 -13.42 4.01
N PHE A 142 3.75 -14.73 4.08
CA PHE A 142 3.42 -15.66 3.00
C PHE A 142 1.91 -15.74 2.76
N ALA A 143 1.09 -15.75 3.80
CA ALA A 143 -0.37 -15.69 3.68
C ALA A 143 -0.84 -14.39 2.99
N ALA A 144 -0.24 -13.24 3.33
CA ALA A 144 -0.51 -11.98 2.64
C ALA A 144 -0.12 -12.05 1.15
N LEU A 145 1.03 -12.66 0.82
CA LEU A 145 1.47 -12.88 -0.55
C LEU A 145 0.49 -13.76 -1.34
N LEU A 146 0.04 -14.89 -0.78
CA LEU A 146 -0.95 -15.75 -1.43
C LEU A 146 -2.26 -14.99 -1.71
N GLY A 147 -2.69 -14.15 -0.75
CA GLY A 147 -3.81 -13.24 -0.96
C GLY A 147 -3.58 -12.27 -2.12
N LEU A 148 -2.42 -11.62 -2.18
CA LEU A 148 -2.05 -10.74 -3.30
C LEU A 148 -2.02 -11.49 -4.63
N VAL A 149 -1.50 -12.71 -4.68
CA VAL A 149 -1.48 -13.57 -5.88
C VAL A 149 -2.90 -13.85 -6.35
N ALA A 150 -3.81 -14.22 -5.45
CA ALA A 150 -5.22 -14.46 -5.79
C ALA A 150 -5.90 -13.20 -6.36
N LEU A 151 -5.63 -12.01 -5.79
CA LEU A 151 -6.14 -10.75 -6.30
C LEU A 151 -5.52 -10.36 -7.65
N GLY A 152 -4.21 -10.56 -7.82
CA GLY A 152 -3.50 -10.28 -9.07
C GLY A 152 -3.96 -11.17 -10.21
N TRP A 153 -4.12 -12.47 -9.95
CA TRP A 153 -4.63 -13.44 -10.93
C TRP A 153 -6.03 -13.07 -11.42
N THR A 154 -6.89 -12.63 -10.50
CA THR A 154 -8.27 -12.21 -10.80
C THR A 154 -8.40 -10.75 -11.25
N SER A 155 -7.29 -10.05 -11.50
CA SER A 155 -7.28 -8.67 -11.98
C SER A 155 -7.30 -8.54 -13.52
N THR A 156 -7.41 -9.65 -14.27
CA THR A 156 -7.54 -9.60 -15.74
C THR A 156 -8.96 -9.29 -16.20
N ASP A 157 -9.10 -8.68 -17.38
CA ASP A 157 -10.40 -8.33 -17.96
C ASP A 157 -11.31 -9.57 -18.12
N GLY A 158 -10.72 -10.76 -18.36
CA GLY A 158 -11.44 -12.03 -18.42
C GLY A 158 -12.04 -12.42 -17.08
N TRP A 159 -11.24 -12.46 -16.01
CA TRP A 159 -11.71 -12.80 -14.66
C TRP A 159 -12.69 -11.79 -14.10
N ILE A 160 -12.51 -10.49 -14.37
CA ILE A 160 -13.45 -9.44 -13.97
C ILE A 160 -14.84 -9.71 -14.58
N ARG A 161 -14.90 -10.11 -15.86
CA ARG A 161 -16.16 -10.47 -16.53
C ARG A 161 -16.74 -11.79 -15.99
N ALA A 162 -15.90 -12.81 -15.83
CA ALA A 162 -16.34 -14.14 -15.39
C ALA A 162 -16.90 -14.14 -13.97
N LEU A 163 -16.27 -13.41 -13.04
CA LEU A 163 -16.70 -13.36 -11.63
C LEU A 163 -17.83 -12.36 -11.37
N GLY A 164 -18.01 -11.36 -12.24
CA GLY A 164 -19.06 -10.35 -12.12
C GLY A 164 -19.09 -9.70 -10.72
N PRO A 165 -20.24 -9.67 -10.01
CA PRO A 165 -20.35 -9.08 -8.67
C PRO A 165 -19.45 -9.73 -7.61
N ARG A 166 -19.11 -11.03 -7.76
CA ARG A 166 -18.24 -11.75 -6.82
C ARG A 166 -16.81 -11.23 -6.84
N TRP A 167 -16.36 -10.67 -7.97
CA TRP A 167 -15.04 -10.04 -8.10
C TRP A 167 -14.81 -8.97 -7.03
N ARG A 168 -15.82 -8.14 -6.80
CA ARG A 168 -15.75 -7.07 -5.78
C ARG A 168 -15.66 -7.65 -4.37
N ARG A 169 -16.40 -8.73 -4.08
CA ARG A 169 -16.34 -9.40 -2.77
C ARG A 169 -14.95 -9.99 -2.52
N LEU A 170 -14.36 -10.62 -3.53
CA LEU A 170 -12.99 -11.13 -3.46
C LEU A 170 -11.99 -9.99 -3.22
N HIS A 171 -12.10 -8.88 -3.95
CA HIS A 171 -11.16 -7.75 -3.82
C HIS A 171 -11.30 -6.94 -2.53
N VAL A 172 -12.33 -7.19 -1.70
CA VAL A 172 -12.37 -6.67 -0.33
C VAL A 172 -11.27 -7.30 0.54
N LEU A 173 -10.76 -8.49 0.18
CA LEU A 173 -9.65 -9.13 0.89
C LEU A 173 -8.37 -8.30 0.90
N ILE A 174 -8.24 -7.27 0.05
CA ILE A 174 -7.09 -6.36 0.10
C ILE A 174 -6.93 -5.69 1.47
N PHE A 175 -8.02 -5.49 2.24
CA PHE A 175 -7.94 -4.88 3.57
C PHE A 175 -7.30 -5.82 4.61
N PRO A 176 -7.78 -7.06 4.83
CA PRO A 176 -7.07 -7.99 5.70
C PRO A 176 -5.67 -8.32 5.18
N ILE A 177 -5.44 -8.40 3.86
CA ILE A 177 -4.09 -8.58 3.29
C ILE A 177 -3.16 -7.42 3.70
N ALA A 178 -3.63 -6.17 3.62
CA ALA A 178 -2.84 -5.02 4.05
C ALA A 178 -2.57 -5.01 5.56
N ALA A 179 -3.53 -5.43 6.37
CA ALA A 179 -3.33 -5.59 7.81
C ALA A 179 -2.27 -6.67 8.11
N LEU A 180 -2.31 -7.83 7.42
CA LEU A 180 -1.30 -8.87 7.54
C LEU A 180 0.09 -8.39 7.08
N GLY A 181 0.16 -7.64 5.98
CA GLY A 181 1.42 -7.06 5.49
C GLY A 181 2.04 -6.09 6.49
N VAL A 182 1.24 -5.21 7.10
CA VAL A 182 1.70 -4.30 8.16
C VAL A 182 2.11 -5.08 9.42
N LEU A 183 1.34 -6.08 9.84
CA LEU A 183 1.69 -6.93 10.99
C LEU A 183 3.01 -7.67 10.76
N HIS A 184 3.21 -8.24 9.57
CA HIS A 184 4.48 -8.84 9.16
C HIS A 184 5.63 -7.84 9.27
N PHE A 185 5.40 -6.59 8.86
CA PHE A 185 6.40 -5.52 8.95
C PHE A 185 6.76 -5.17 10.40
N TYR A 186 5.78 -5.04 11.30
CA TYR A 186 6.04 -4.85 12.74
C TYR A 186 6.94 -5.97 13.29
N TRP A 187 6.61 -7.22 12.98
CA TRP A 187 7.33 -8.37 13.50
C TRP A 187 8.77 -8.44 13.01
N GLN A 188 9.00 -8.12 11.73
CA GLN A 188 10.33 -8.11 11.15
C GLN A 188 11.21 -6.97 11.69
N SER A 189 10.62 -5.84 12.08
CA SER A 189 11.33 -4.66 12.59
C SER A 189 11.87 -4.80 14.02
N LYS A 190 11.52 -5.88 14.73
CA LYS A 190 11.97 -6.19 16.09
C LYS A 190 11.71 -5.04 17.08
N SER A 191 12.76 -4.31 17.49
CA SER A 191 12.69 -3.27 18.53
C SER A 191 12.58 -1.84 18.00
N VAL A 192 12.94 -1.59 16.73
CA VAL A 192 12.84 -0.25 16.12
C VAL A 192 11.78 -0.30 15.05
N VAL A 193 10.53 -0.01 15.44
CA VAL A 193 9.35 -0.17 14.59
C VAL A 193 8.88 1.14 13.93
N TRP A 194 9.76 2.12 13.77
CA TRP A 194 9.40 3.46 13.29
C TRP A 194 8.57 3.46 12.01
N GLU A 195 9.09 2.83 10.96
CA GLU A 195 8.43 2.77 9.65
C GLU A 195 7.17 1.90 9.68
N ALA A 196 7.14 0.87 10.53
CA ALA A 196 5.98 0.01 10.71
C ALA A 196 4.83 0.75 11.42
N VAL A 197 5.15 1.59 12.42
CA VAL A 197 4.18 2.47 13.10
C VAL A 197 3.60 3.48 12.14
N LEU A 198 4.44 4.13 11.33
CA LEU A 198 3.98 5.06 10.31
C LEU A 198 3.06 4.35 9.30
N ALA A 199 3.44 3.16 8.82
CA ALA A 199 2.63 2.37 7.89
C ALA A 199 1.28 1.95 8.51
N GLY A 200 1.27 1.53 9.78
CA GLY A 200 0.06 1.17 10.51
C GLY A 200 -0.88 2.37 10.73
N GLY A 201 -0.33 3.54 11.03
CA GLY A 201 -1.08 4.80 11.09
C GLY A 201 -1.72 5.14 9.75
N LEU A 202 -0.95 5.17 8.67
CA LEU A 202 -1.46 5.45 7.32
C LEU A 202 -2.51 4.43 6.86
N LEU A 203 -2.32 3.14 7.16
CA LEU A 203 -3.33 2.12 6.91
C LEU A 203 -4.61 2.41 7.70
N SER A 204 -4.49 2.79 8.98
CA SER A 204 -5.63 3.14 9.83
C SER A 204 -6.40 4.33 9.25
N TRP A 205 -5.71 5.39 8.82
CA TRP A 205 -6.34 6.52 8.11
C TRP A 205 -7.15 6.04 6.89
N LEU A 206 -6.55 5.19 6.06
CA LEU A 206 -7.17 4.65 4.85
C LEU A 206 -8.41 3.80 5.15
N LEU A 207 -8.42 3.06 6.25
CA LEU A 207 -9.56 2.25 6.70
C LEU A 207 -10.65 3.13 7.32
N LEU A 208 -10.29 4.05 8.21
CA LEU A 208 -11.22 4.99 8.85
C LEU A 208 -11.98 5.82 7.80
N TRP A 209 -11.28 6.35 6.80
CA TRP A 209 -11.92 7.07 5.69
C TRP A 209 -12.95 6.22 4.93
N ARG A 210 -12.73 4.89 4.84
CA ARG A 210 -13.67 3.96 4.17
C ARG A 210 -14.89 3.63 5.00
N VAL A 211 -14.76 3.67 6.32
CA VAL A 211 -15.86 3.46 7.28
C VAL A 211 -16.76 4.69 7.36
N LEU A 212 -16.20 5.91 7.15
CA LEU A 212 -17.01 7.13 7.13
C LEU A 212 -18.20 7.02 6.14
N PRO A 213 -19.39 7.53 6.50
CA PRO A 213 -20.52 7.59 5.58
C PRO A 213 -20.17 8.40 4.34
N ALA A 214 -20.74 8.04 3.18
CA ALA A 214 -20.40 8.67 1.90
C ALA A 214 -20.57 10.20 1.93
N ALA A 215 -21.58 10.71 2.64
CA ALA A 215 -21.84 12.14 2.81
C ALA A 215 -20.76 12.91 3.58
N TRP A 216 -19.95 12.21 4.39
CA TRP A 216 -18.92 12.81 5.25
C TRP A 216 -17.51 12.69 4.68
N ARG A 217 -17.25 11.75 3.76
CA ARG A 217 -15.89 11.45 3.23
C ARG A 217 -15.16 12.62 2.58
N LEU A 218 -15.88 13.65 2.16
CA LEU A 218 -15.34 14.84 1.49
C LEU A 218 -15.52 16.12 2.32
N ARG A 219 -16.12 16.02 3.52
CA ARG A 219 -16.32 17.16 4.41
C ARG A 219 -15.02 17.47 5.13
N LEU A 220 -14.60 18.73 5.10
CA LEU A 220 -13.36 19.17 5.73
C LEU A 220 -13.31 18.83 7.24
N PRO A 221 -14.38 19.03 8.04
CA PRO A 221 -14.36 18.61 9.45
C PRO A 221 -14.08 17.12 9.64
N ALA A 222 -14.62 16.26 8.77
CA ALA A 222 -14.35 14.82 8.85
C ALA A 222 -12.90 14.51 8.49
N LEU A 223 -12.34 15.14 7.45
CA LEU A 223 -10.94 14.96 7.05
C LEU A 223 -9.98 15.47 8.14
N LEU A 224 -10.30 16.57 8.80
CA LEU A 224 -9.55 17.09 9.94
C LEU A 224 -9.66 16.18 11.16
N ALA A 225 -10.85 15.63 11.46
CA ALA A 225 -11.03 14.69 12.56
C ALA A 225 -10.23 13.38 12.38
N LEU A 226 -9.98 12.95 11.13
CA LEU A 226 -9.15 11.79 10.85
C LEU A 226 -7.68 11.99 11.25
N VAL A 227 -7.20 13.22 11.38
CA VAL A 227 -5.80 13.52 11.73
C VAL A 227 -5.43 13.02 13.14
N PRO A 228 -6.08 13.51 14.23
CA PRO A 228 -5.78 13.01 15.57
C PRO A 228 -6.16 11.54 15.74
N LEU A 229 -7.21 11.07 15.06
CA LEU A 229 -7.57 9.64 15.07
C LEU A 229 -6.48 8.75 14.46
N THR A 230 -5.77 9.25 13.46
CA THR A 230 -4.66 8.52 12.83
C THR A 230 -3.44 8.45 13.74
N ALA A 231 -3.09 9.56 14.40
CA ALA A 231 -2.03 9.57 15.40
C ALA A 231 -2.37 8.64 16.57
N LEU A 232 -3.60 8.70 17.07
CA LEU A 232 -4.07 7.83 18.15
C LEU A 232 -4.06 6.35 17.75
N ALA A 233 -4.52 6.02 16.53
CA ALA A 233 -4.47 4.65 16.02
C ALA A 233 -3.04 4.15 15.87
N ALA A 234 -2.12 4.98 15.35
CA ALA A 234 -0.70 4.64 15.25
C ALA A 234 -0.07 4.39 16.62
N ALA A 235 -0.32 5.26 17.62
CA ALA A 235 0.15 5.09 18.99
C ALA A 235 -0.43 3.85 19.66
N SER A 236 -1.72 3.54 19.39
CA SER A 236 -2.39 2.35 19.93
C SER A 236 -1.80 1.07 19.35
N LEU A 237 -1.51 1.05 18.04
CA LEU A 237 -0.85 -0.07 17.38
C LEU A 237 0.60 -0.25 17.88
N GLU A 238 1.34 0.85 18.05
CA GLU A 238 2.67 0.84 18.64
C GLU A 238 2.64 0.26 20.06
N TYR A 239 1.74 0.77 20.91
CA TYR A 239 1.55 0.27 22.26
C TYR A 239 1.20 -1.21 22.28
N ALA A 240 0.24 -1.65 21.45
CA ALA A 240 -0.17 -3.05 21.38
C ALA A 240 0.98 -3.95 20.93
N TRP A 241 1.79 -3.51 19.97
CA TRP A 241 2.99 -4.24 19.54
C TRP A 241 3.95 -4.44 20.73
N TYR A 242 4.28 -3.35 21.43
CA TYR A 242 5.22 -3.46 22.55
C TYR A 242 4.65 -4.23 23.73
N ALA A 243 3.34 -4.14 23.99
CA ALA A 243 2.69 -4.80 25.12
C ALA A 243 2.49 -6.31 24.90
N LEU A 244 2.23 -6.73 23.65
CA LEU A 244 1.85 -8.11 23.34
C LEU A 244 2.99 -8.94 22.74
N ALA A 245 3.87 -8.31 21.95
CA ALA A 245 4.86 -9.01 21.15
C ALA A 245 6.31 -8.77 21.62
N THR A 246 6.52 -7.84 22.55
CA THR A 246 7.84 -7.53 23.09
C THR A 246 7.82 -7.52 24.62
N ASN A 247 8.97 -7.69 25.26
CA ASN A 247 9.10 -7.54 26.71
C ASN A 247 9.47 -6.10 27.13
N LEU A 248 9.17 -5.10 26.30
CA LEU A 248 9.54 -3.70 26.54
C LEU A 248 8.39 -2.95 27.25
N PRO A 249 8.71 -1.89 28.03
CA PRO A 249 7.70 -1.17 28.82
C PRO A 249 6.79 -0.32 27.93
N ALA A 250 5.72 -0.92 27.40
CA ALA A 250 4.79 -0.30 26.45
C ALA A 250 4.19 1.03 26.95
N GLN A 251 3.90 1.14 28.26
CA GLN A 251 3.40 2.38 28.87
C GLN A 251 4.39 3.53 28.71
N ARG A 252 5.68 3.29 28.94
CA ARG A 252 6.72 4.32 28.78
C ARG A 252 6.84 4.76 27.33
N ILE A 253 6.72 3.83 26.38
CA ILE A 253 6.78 4.12 24.95
C ILE A 253 5.55 4.94 24.51
N LEU A 254 4.37 4.63 25.04
CA LEU A 254 3.16 5.41 24.81
C LEU A 254 3.32 6.85 25.32
N PHE A 255 3.76 7.04 26.57
CA PHE A 255 3.99 8.38 27.11
C PHE A 255 5.10 9.12 26.38
N ALA A 256 6.09 8.41 25.84
CA ALA A 256 7.14 9.02 25.03
C ALA A 256 6.63 9.58 23.69
N ASN A 257 5.42 9.23 23.23
CA ASN A 257 4.77 9.93 22.10
C ASN A 257 4.34 11.35 22.46
N LEU A 258 4.24 11.71 23.74
CA LEU A 258 3.93 13.06 24.21
C LEU A 258 5.17 13.92 24.42
N ASP A 259 6.35 13.29 24.54
CA ASP A 259 7.63 13.99 24.67
C ASP A 259 8.21 14.33 23.28
N VAL A 260 8.20 15.61 22.95
CA VAL A 260 8.70 16.14 21.66
C VAL A 260 10.13 16.68 21.75
N SER A 261 10.79 16.53 22.89
CA SER A 261 12.14 17.09 23.13
C SER A 261 13.19 16.57 22.16
N PHE A 262 13.00 15.35 21.64
CA PHE A 262 13.90 14.68 20.68
C PHE A 262 13.29 14.54 19.29
N GLY A 263 12.29 15.37 18.97
CA GLY A 263 11.54 15.32 17.73
C GLY A 263 10.23 14.52 17.83
N LEU A 264 9.41 14.64 16.79
CA LEU A 264 8.11 13.98 16.74
C LEU A 264 8.27 12.48 16.55
N ARG A 265 7.57 11.67 17.35
CA ARG A 265 7.51 10.19 17.25
C ARG A 265 6.73 9.69 16.02
N PRO A 266 6.80 8.39 15.63
CA PRO A 266 6.24 7.94 14.36
C PRO A 266 4.72 8.02 14.35
N ALA A 267 4.06 7.87 15.51
CA ALA A 267 2.63 8.03 15.62
C ALA A 267 2.20 9.50 15.36
N LEU A 268 2.95 10.47 15.87
CA LEU A 268 2.72 11.88 15.58
C LEU A 268 2.99 12.19 14.11
N TRP A 269 4.05 11.64 13.53
CA TRP A 269 4.31 11.75 12.08
C TRP A 269 3.20 11.16 11.23
N ALA A 270 2.55 10.08 11.66
CA ALA A 270 1.36 9.55 10.96
C ALA A 270 0.21 10.56 10.96
N GLY A 271 -0.02 11.26 12.07
CA GLY A 271 -0.95 12.38 12.15
C GLY A 271 -0.55 13.54 11.24
N VAL A 272 0.71 13.96 11.28
CA VAL A 272 1.24 15.02 10.41
C VAL A 272 1.07 14.67 8.94
N ALA A 273 1.38 13.43 8.55
CA ALA A 273 1.17 12.95 7.18
C ALA A 273 -0.33 12.97 6.80
N ALA A 274 -1.23 12.68 7.74
CA ALA A 274 -2.68 12.76 7.50
C ALA A 274 -3.17 14.19 7.23
N LEU A 275 -2.47 15.24 7.69
CA LEU A 275 -2.80 16.65 7.39
C LEU A 275 -2.66 16.98 5.89
N ALA A 276 -1.84 16.24 5.15
CA ALA A 276 -1.70 16.42 3.72
C ALA A 276 -3.05 16.30 2.98
N VAL A 277 -3.97 15.49 3.50
CA VAL A 277 -5.26 15.23 2.85
C VAL A 277 -6.24 16.41 2.94
N PRO A 278 -6.59 16.96 4.12
CA PRO A 278 -7.40 18.17 4.20
C PRO A 278 -6.72 19.38 3.54
N ALA A 279 -5.38 19.51 3.65
CA ALA A 279 -4.64 20.57 2.95
C ALA A 279 -4.79 20.45 1.43
N LEU A 280 -4.63 19.24 0.88
CA LEU A 280 -4.85 18.96 -0.53
C LEU A 280 -6.31 19.21 -0.95
N ALA A 281 -7.27 18.78 -0.13
CA ALA A 281 -8.70 19.00 -0.39
C ALA A 281 -9.06 20.50 -0.43
N LEU A 282 -8.44 21.30 0.44
CA LEU A 282 -8.56 22.76 0.42
C LEU A 282 -7.92 23.31 -0.84
N ALA A 283 -6.61 23.11 -1.04
CA ALA A 283 -5.86 23.64 -2.19
C ALA A 283 -6.55 23.34 -3.53
N TRP A 284 -7.09 22.13 -3.67
CA TRP A 284 -7.80 21.72 -4.88
C TRP A 284 -9.09 22.48 -5.15
N ARG A 285 -9.81 22.93 -4.11
CA ARG A 285 -11.02 23.78 -4.24
C ARG A 285 -10.71 25.20 -4.72
N TRP A 286 -9.47 25.65 -4.53
CA TRP A 286 -9.04 27.02 -4.89
C TRP A 286 -8.46 27.12 -6.30
N LEU A 287 -8.29 26.00 -7.03
CA LEU A 287 -7.80 26.03 -8.42
C LEU A 287 -8.86 26.65 -9.36
N PRO A 288 -8.50 27.70 -10.14
CA PRO A 288 -9.43 28.36 -11.07
C PRO A 288 -9.96 27.40 -12.16
N GLY A 289 -11.23 27.55 -12.54
CA GLY A 289 -11.83 26.88 -13.71
C GLY A 289 -12.59 25.57 -13.44
N ARG A 290 -12.92 25.25 -12.18
CA ARG A 290 -13.66 24.02 -11.83
C ARG A 290 -14.84 24.23 -10.86
N ARG A 291 -15.48 25.41 -10.88
CA ARG A 291 -16.79 25.65 -10.25
C ARG A 291 -17.92 25.31 -11.22
#